data_AF-A0A7C4EDG3-F1
#
_entry.id   AF-A0A7C4EDG3-F1
#
_cell.length_a   1.000
_cell.length_b   1.000
_cell.length_c   1.000
_cell.angle_alpha   90.00
_cell.angle_beta   90.00
_cell.angle_gamma   90.00
#
_symmetry.space_group_name_H-M   'P 1'
#
loop_
_entity.id
_entity.type
_entity.pdbx_description
1 polymer ?
#
loop_
_entity_poly.entity_id
_entity_poly.type
_entity_poly.pdbx_seq_one_letter_code
_entity_poly.pdbx_strand_id
1 'polypeptide(L)'
;MDDTARFETDPFLVLLTDALRAGPGSPQWHQAIEELRARNLQDADEYRLICTVREHLASGREYRSIRPGPGFTRKVMQAVEREAERIGRRPSVGTVIAGLGAVLVLATVVALAIRLVGDSQQGQVPDELAGVFAGTIIAPRDLAGGVGPEWRTIGEAPVPSRDRRGLLAARVPRTDMPRGSGLATAAGIAPSQMFLLEATLGLTRADEVPDVQLFVADDGDFSRQPQASSGGRELVAWLSAGQLKVVRDGKVVGSAPKMADKRQWNLTIRVSSRHAIVEVDGRSIFKGEHGLAADRPRYAGVRFLTRGQERTEALWLQSLRVLKP
;
A
#
# COMPACT_ATOMS: atom_id res chain seq x y z
N MET A 1 25.92 16.89 25.89
CA MET A 1 26.87 15.78 26.07
C MET A 1 26.85 15.52 27.58
N ASP A 2 26.11 14.56 28.13
CA ASP A 2 26.33 13.12 27.92
C ASP A 2 25.15 12.25 28.46
N ASP A 3 23.88 12.59 28.19
CA ASP A 3 22.73 11.83 28.75
C ASP A 3 22.44 10.50 28.00
N THR A 4 22.76 10.41 26.71
CA THR A 4 22.56 9.18 25.94
C THR A 4 23.53 8.07 26.35
N ALA A 5 24.75 8.41 26.78
CA ALA A 5 25.72 7.43 27.27
C ALA A 5 25.30 6.82 28.62
N ARG A 6 24.54 7.56 29.46
CA ARG A 6 24.00 7.07 30.73
C ARG A 6 22.85 6.08 30.56
N PHE A 7 22.06 6.22 29.49
CA PHE A 7 20.92 5.32 29.25
C PHE A 7 21.37 3.92 28.81
N GLU A 8 22.47 3.83 28.06
CA GLU A 8 23.03 2.54 27.61
C GLU A 8 23.80 1.78 28.71
N THR A 9 24.13 2.43 29.83
CA THR A 9 24.87 1.83 30.96
C THR A 9 24.03 1.56 32.20
N ASP A 10 22.71 1.84 32.21
CA ASP A 10 21.86 1.54 33.35
C ASP A 10 21.71 0.01 33.52
N PRO A 11 22.26 -0.59 34.59
CA PRO A 11 22.19 -2.03 34.81
C PRO A 11 20.76 -2.57 34.85
N PHE A 12 19.80 -1.73 35.24
CA PHE A 12 18.40 -2.10 35.28
C PHE A 12 17.77 -2.21 33.89
N LEU A 13 18.12 -1.32 32.96
CA LEU A 13 17.62 -1.39 31.59
C LEU A 13 18.20 -2.58 30.82
N VAL A 14 19.46 -2.95 31.12
CA VAL A 14 20.06 -4.19 30.62
C VAL A 14 19.31 -5.40 31.15
N LEU A 15 19.07 -5.48 32.46
CA LEU A 15 18.29 -6.55 33.08
C LEU A 15 16.86 -6.64 32.51
N LEU A 16 16.20 -5.50 32.30
CA LEU A 16 14.86 -5.43 31.72
C LEU A 16 14.85 -5.92 30.27
N THR A 17 15.88 -5.58 29.50
CA THR A 17 16.04 -6.02 28.10
C THR A 17 16.30 -7.51 28.02
N ASP A 18 17.14 -8.05 28.90
CA ASP A 18 17.42 -9.49 28.99
C ASP A 18 16.19 -10.27 29.44
N ALA A 19 15.44 -9.75 30.40
CA ALA A 19 14.14 -10.29 30.81
C ALA A 19 13.13 -10.32 29.66
N LEU A 20 13.05 -9.24 28.86
CA LEU A 20 12.17 -9.16 27.70
C LEU A 20 12.56 -10.15 26.60
N ARG A 21 13.85 -10.40 26.41
CA ARG A 21 14.38 -11.37 25.45
C ARG A 21 14.19 -12.82 25.91
N ALA A 22 14.40 -13.09 27.20
CA ALA A 22 14.24 -14.43 27.79
C ALA A 22 12.77 -14.85 27.92
N GLY A 23 11.86 -13.89 28.02
CA GLY A 23 10.42 -14.12 28.08
C GLY A 23 9.89 -14.38 29.51
N PRO A 24 8.55 -14.36 29.67
CA PRO A 24 7.90 -14.44 30.97
C PRO A 24 8.10 -15.82 31.63
N GLY A 25 8.37 -15.82 32.94
CA GLY A 25 8.63 -17.03 33.74
C GLY A 25 10.11 -17.43 33.83
N SER A 26 10.99 -16.76 33.09
CA SER A 26 12.44 -16.92 33.23
C SER A 26 12.95 -16.34 34.56
N PRO A 27 14.09 -16.83 35.10
CA PRO A 27 14.69 -16.25 36.30
C PRO A 27 15.00 -14.75 36.15
N GLN A 28 15.47 -14.34 34.98
CA GLN A 28 15.77 -12.95 34.64
C GLN A 28 14.53 -12.07 34.69
N TRP A 29 13.38 -12.60 34.24
CA TRP A 29 12.09 -11.92 34.34
C TRP A 29 11.67 -11.68 35.79
N HIS A 30 11.78 -12.69 36.66
CA HIS A 30 11.42 -12.53 38.07
C HIS A 30 12.33 -11.51 38.77
N GLN A 31 13.64 -11.57 38.50
CA GLN A 31 14.62 -10.66 39.07
C GLN A 31 14.38 -9.20 38.64
N ALA A 32 14.08 -8.97 37.36
CA ALA A 32 13.75 -7.62 36.85
C ALA A 32 12.49 -7.04 37.52
N ILE A 33 11.46 -7.87 37.74
CA ILE A 33 10.21 -7.44 38.38
C ILE A 33 10.42 -7.13 39.87
N GLU A 34 11.22 -7.93 40.57
CA GLU A 34 11.55 -7.70 41.98
C GLU A 34 12.33 -6.39 42.16
N GLU A 35 13.32 -6.15 41.29
CA GLU A 35 14.12 -4.92 41.31
C GLU A 35 13.28 -3.69 40.94
N LEU A 36 12.32 -3.84 40.01
CA LEU A 36 11.35 -2.80 39.66
C LEU A 36 10.43 -2.44 40.84
N ARG A 37 9.97 -3.43 41.61
CA ARG A 37 9.17 -3.19 42.83
C ARG A 37 9.97 -2.49 43.92
N ALA A 38 11.24 -2.82 44.06
CA ALA A 38 12.13 -2.23 45.06
C ALA A 38 12.46 -0.74 44.79
N ARG A 39 12.55 -0.33 43.51
CA ARG A 39 12.96 1.02 43.11
C ARG A 39 11.89 2.12 43.26
N ASN A 40 10.67 1.79 43.70
CA ASN A 40 9.56 2.69 44.04
C ASN A 40 9.47 3.96 43.15
N LEU A 41 9.47 3.76 41.83
CA LEU A 41 9.36 4.84 40.85
C LEU A 41 7.94 5.40 40.89
N GLN A 42 7.78 6.68 41.24
CA GLN A 42 6.44 7.30 41.33
C GLN A 42 5.77 7.51 39.96
N ASP A 43 6.48 7.32 38.84
CA ASP A 43 5.93 7.24 37.47
C ASP A 43 5.45 5.82 37.09
N ALA A 44 5.26 4.94 38.07
CA ALA A 44 4.94 3.53 37.87
C ALA A 44 3.55 3.23 37.30
N ASP A 45 2.71 4.21 36.95
CA ASP A 45 1.35 3.92 36.48
C ASP A 45 1.34 3.26 35.09
N GLU A 46 2.10 3.75 34.12
CA GLU A 46 2.17 3.12 32.78
C GLU A 46 2.91 1.78 32.80
N TYR A 47 3.98 1.67 33.59
CA TYR A 47 4.73 0.43 33.74
C TYR A 47 3.97 -0.63 34.55
N ARG A 48 3.21 -0.24 35.58
CA ARG A 48 2.26 -1.15 36.25
C ARG A 48 1.14 -1.56 35.32
N LEU A 49 0.61 -0.66 34.50
CA LEU A 49 -0.44 -0.99 33.53
C LEU A 49 0.03 -2.06 32.54
N ILE A 50 1.26 -1.93 32.02
CA ILE A 50 1.86 -2.92 31.12
C ILE A 50 2.09 -4.24 31.86
N CYS A 51 2.62 -4.23 33.09
CA CYS A 51 2.80 -5.45 33.89
C CYS A 51 1.47 -6.15 34.20
N THR A 52 0.42 -5.41 34.59
CA THR A 52 -0.92 -5.95 34.92
C THR A 52 -1.63 -6.49 33.69
N VAL A 53 -1.57 -5.77 32.56
CA VAL A 53 -2.13 -6.26 31.28
C VAL A 53 -1.42 -7.53 30.83
N ARG A 54 -0.11 -7.65 31.07
CA ARG A 54 0.65 -8.85 30.72
C ARG A 54 0.43 -10.01 31.68
N GLU A 55 0.22 -9.77 32.98
CA GLU A 55 -0.22 -10.80 33.94
C GLU A 55 -1.60 -11.35 33.57
N HIS A 56 -2.53 -10.51 33.12
CA HIS A 56 -3.83 -10.95 32.63
C HIS A 56 -3.74 -11.79 31.35
N LEU A 57 -2.79 -11.49 30.46
CA LEU A 57 -2.55 -12.27 29.25
C LEU A 57 -1.84 -13.60 29.57
N ALA A 58 -0.89 -13.60 30.51
CA ALA A 58 -0.16 -14.78 30.95
C ALA A 58 -1.02 -15.74 31.79
N SER A 59 -2.03 -15.24 32.52
CA SER A 59 -2.96 -16.07 33.29
C SER A 59 -3.97 -16.85 32.41
N GLY A 60 -3.88 -16.76 31.08
CA GLY A 60 -4.71 -17.54 30.15
C GLY A 60 -6.21 -17.27 30.22
N ARG A 61 -6.65 -16.14 30.79
CA ARG A 61 -8.08 -15.78 30.79
C ARG A 61 -8.49 -15.31 29.41
N GLU A 62 -9.21 -16.16 28.70
CA GLU A 62 -9.84 -15.87 27.42
C GLU A 62 -10.59 -14.52 27.43
N TYR A 63 -10.15 -13.60 26.59
CA TYR A 63 -10.85 -12.32 26.31
C TYR A 63 -12.26 -12.50 25.70
N ARG A 64 -12.73 -13.73 25.47
CA ARG A 64 -14.01 -14.05 24.82
C ARG A 64 -15.13 -14.50 25.76
N SER A 65 -14.91 -14.61 27.07
CA SER A 65 -15.94 -15.08 28.01
C SER A 65 -16.56 -14.01 28.91
N ILE A 66 -16.20 -12.72 28.78
CA ILE A 66 -17.02 -11.64 29.38
C ILE A 66 -18.27 -11.45 28.49
N ARG A 67 -19.21 -12.39 28.59
CA ARG A 67 -20.59 -12.09 28.25
C ARG A 67 -21.10 -11.14 29.33
N PRO A 68 -21.49 -9.90 29.00
CA PRO A 68 -22.18 -9.06 29.97
C PRO A 68 -23.41 -9.82 30.44
N GLY A 69 -23.42 -10.24 31.71
CA GLY A 69 -24.56 -10.91 32.30
C GLY A 69 -25.82 -10.02 32.22
N PRO A 70 -27.03 -10.60 32.33
CA PRO A 70 -28.27 -9.83 32.35
C PRO A 70 -28.16 -8.70 33.40
N GLY A 71 -28.36 -7.46 32.95
CA GLY A 71 -28.24 -6.28 33.81
C GLY A 71 -26.86 -5.64 33.89
N PHE A 72 -25.88 -6.03 33.06
CA PHE A 72 -24.59 -5.32 32.97
C PHE A 72 -24.78 -3.82 32.68
N THR A 73 -25.59 -3.48 31.68
CA THR A 73 -25.92 -2.08 31.36
C THR A 73 -26.55 -1.36 32.56
N ARG A 74 -27.39 -2.05 33.34
CA ARG A 74 -28.01 -1.49 34.54
C ARG A 74 -27.00 -1.24 35.67
N LYS A 75 -26.05 -2.16 35.86
CA LYS A 75 -24.97 -2.02 36.85
C LYS A 75 -23.98 -0.93 36.46
N VAL A 76 -23.68 -0.80 35.16
CA VAL A 76 -22.86 0.29 34.63
C VAL A 76 -23.56 1.63 34.84
N MET A 77 -24.85 1.74 34.49
CA MET A 77 -25.59 2.99 34.70
C MET A 77 -25.75 3.33 36.19
N GLN A 78 -26.00 2.35 37.07
CA GLN A 78 -26.03 2.58 38.52
C GLN A 78 -24.66 2.97 39.10
N ALA A 79 -23.57 2.44 38.55
CA ALA A 79 -22.22 2.84 38.96
C ALA A 79 -21.95 4.29 38.50
N VAL A 80 -22.38 4.65 37.30
CA VAL A 80 -22.27 6.03 36.78
C VAL A 80 -23.13 7.01 37.60
N GLU A 81 -24.36 6.64 37.97
CA GLU A 81 -25.23 7.47 38.81
C GLU A 81 -24.68 7.65 40.24
N ARG A 82 -24.18 6.58 40.86
CA ARG A 82 -23.53 6.68 42.19
C ARG A 82 -22.25 7.50 42.16
N GLU A 83 -21.52 7.47 41.04
CA GLU A 83 -20.32 8.28 40.87
C GLU A 83 -20.70 9.76 40.62
N ALA A 84 -21.77 10.03 39.87
CA ALA A 84 -22.29 11.37 39.64
C ALA A 84 -22.77 12.05 40.93
N GLU A 85 -23.39 11.31 41.84
CA GLU A 85 -23.82 11.81 43.16
C GLU A 85 -22.65 12.15 44.11
N ARG A 86 -21.47 11.56 43.89
CA ARG A 86 -20.26 11.87 44.68
C ARG A 86 -19.50 13.10 44.21
N ILE A 87 -19.81 13.64 43.03
CA ILE A 87 -19.11 14.80 42.44
C ILE A 87 -19.72 16.10 43.01
N GLY A 88 -19.69 16.21 44.33
CA GLY A 88 -19.95 17.43 45.07
C GLY A 88 -18.68 17.83 45.83
N ARG A 89 -17.83 18.62 45.16
CA ARG A 89 -16.60 19.32 45.66
C ARG A 89 -15.25 18.60 45.45
N ARG A 90 -14.50 19.18 44.49
CA ARG A 90 -13.08 19.06 44.09
C ARG A 90 -12.79 18.06 42.96
N PRO A 91 -12.09 18.49 41.88
CA PRO A 91 -11.75 17.60 40.77
C PRO A 91 -10.69 16.60 41.23
N SER A 92 -11.07 15.32 41.28
CA SER A 92 -10.16 14.22 41.57
C SER A 92 -9.42 13.80 40.29
N VAL A 93 -8.27 13.15 40.45
CA VAL A 93 -7.47 12.54 39.38
C VAL A 93 -8.30 11.67 38.42
N GLY A 94 -9.46 11.17 38.87
CA GLY A 94 -10.41 10.42 38.02
C GLY A 94 -10.99 11.23 36.85
N THR A 95 -11.15 12.55 36.97
CA THR A 95 -11.64 13.38 35.85
C THR A 95 -10.60 13.50 34.74
N VAL A 96 -9.31 13.46 35.09
CA VAL A 96 -8.19 13.48 34.13
C VAL A 96 -8.08 12.14 33.39
N ILE A 97 -8.21 11.02 34.11
CA ILE A 97 -8.19 9.67 33.51
C ILE A 97 -9.42 9.44 32.60
N ALA A 98 -10.61 9.90 33.00
CA ALA A 98 -11.81 9.82 32.17
C ALA A 98 -11.69 10.67 30.88
N GLY A 99 -11.09 11.86 30.98
CA GLY A 99 -10.80 12.70 29.82
C GLY A 99 -9.83 12.04 28.83
N LEU A 100 -8.74 11.46 29.33
CA LEU A 100 -7.75 10.74 28.51
C LEU A 100 -8.36 9.50 27.84
N GLY A 101 -9.18 8.73 28.56
CA GLY A 101 -9.89 7.58 28.00
C GLY A 101 -10.83 7.96 26.85
N ALA A 102 -11.57 9.07 27.00
CA ALA A 102 -12.46 9.57 25.96
C ALA A 102 -11.70 10.00 24.69
N VAL A 103 -10.55 10.66 24.84
CA VAL A 103 -9.69 11.07 23.72
C VAL A 103 -9.11 9.85 22.99
N LEU A 104 -8.66 8.83 23.72
CA LEU A 104 -8.12 7.61 23.11
C LEU A 104 -9.18 6.84 22.32
N VAL A 105 -10.39 6.69 22.87
CA VAL A 105 -11.51 6.04 22.18
C VAL A 105 -11.88 6.84 20.93
N LEU A 106 -11.98 8.18 21.03
CA LEU A 106 -12.28 9.04 19.89
C LEU A 106 -11.20 8.92 18.80
N ALA A 107 -9.92 8.94 19.15
CA ALA A 107 -8.82 8.76 18.20
C ALA A 107 -8.90 7.39 17.51
N THR A 108 -9.24 6.33 18.25
CA THR A 108 -9.41 4.98 17.72
C THR A 108 -10.59 4.91 16.75
N VAL A 109 -11.73 5.51 17.12
CA VAL A 109 -12.92 5.58 16.26
C VAL A 109 -12.65 6.38 14.99
N VAL A 110 -11.95 7.52 15.10
CA VAL A 110 -11.55 8.33 13.94
C VAL A 110 -10.59 7.54 13.04
N ALA A 111 -9.60 6.85 13.60
CA ALA A 111 -8.70 6.00 12.83
C ALA A 111 -9.45 4.85 12.13
N LEU A 112 -10.43 4.25 12.80
CA LEU A 112 -11.28 3.20 12.22
C LEU A 112 -12.19 3.75 11.12
N ALA A 113 -12.78 4.93 11.32
CA ALA A 113 -13.62 5.61 10.35
C ALA A 113 -12.82 5.98 9.09
N ILE A 114 -11.60 6.51 9.24
CA ILE A 114 -10.70 6.79 8.12
C ILE A 114 -10.36 5.49 7.36
N ARG A 115 -10.14 4.38 8.07
CA ARG A 115 -9.91 3.08 7.42
C ARG A 115 -11.13 2.55 6.67
N LEU A 116 -12.32 2.65 7.26
CA LEU A 116 -13.55 2.13 6.68
C LEU A 116 -14.03 2.98 5.48
N VAL A 117 -13.85 4.30 5.54
CA VAL A 117 -14.16 5.19 4.42
C VAL A 117 -13.21 4.95 3.24
N GLY A 118 -11.95 4.57 3.50
CA GLY A 118 -11.00 4.17 2.46
C GLY A 118 -11.42 2.94 1.65
N ASP A 119 -12.08 1.95 2.28
CA ASP A 119 -12.60 0.76 1.58
C ASP A 119 -13.95 1.00 0.87
N SER A 120 -14.67 2.06 1.25
CA SER A 120 -16.03 2.34 0.76
C SER A 120 -16.11 2.97 -0.63
N GLN A 121 -14.98 3.35 -1.24
CA GLN A 121 -14.96 3.89 -2.62
C GLN A 121 -14.82 2.81 -3.71
N GLN A 122 -15.10 1.54 -3.41
CA GLN A 122 -15.33 0.55 -4.46
C GLN A 122 -16.71 0.80 -5.09
N GLY A 123 -16.77 1.73 -6.05
CA GLY A 123 -17.95 1.91 -6.89
C GLY A 123 -18.39 0.57 -7.47
N GLN A 124 -19.71 0.36 -7.55
CA GLN A 124 -20.28 -0.83 -8.19
C GLN A 124 -19.66 -0.94 -9.59
N VAL A 125 -19.00 -2.07 -9.84
CA VAL A 125 -18.43 -2.36 -11.16
C VAL A 125 -19.61 -2.56 -12.11
N PRO A 126 -19.70 -1.82 -13.22
CA PRO A 126 -20.69 -2.13 -14.25
C PRO A 126 -20.49 -3.57 -14.73
N ASP A 127 -21.56 -4.38 -14.78
CA ASP A 127 -21.52 -5.78 -15.22
C ASP A 127 -20.82 -5.98 -16.57
N GLU A 128 -20.77 -4.93 -17.41
CA GLU A 128 -20.03 -4.87 -18.67
C GLU A 128 -18.55 -5.27 -18.55
N LEU A 129 -17.89 -4.95 -17.43
CA LEU A 129 -16.47 -5.26 -17.22
C LEU A 129 -16.21 -6.64 -16.61
N ALA A 130 -17.26 -7.38 -16.25
CA ALA A 130 -17.16 -8.75 -15.76
C ALA A 130 -16.97 -9.79 -16.88
N GLY A 131 -17.08 -9.37 -18.15
CA GLY A 131 -16.92 -10.23 -19.31
C GLY A 131 -15.55 -10.92 -19.40
N VAL A 132 -15.55 -12.13 -19.96
CA VAL A 132 -14.33 -12.89 -20.26
C VAL A 132 -13.67 -12.29 -21.51
N PHE A 133 -12.46 -11.75 -21.36
CA PHE A 133 -11.63 -11.30 -22.48
C PHE A 133 -10.91 -12.51 -23.09
N ALA A 134 -11.55 -13.18 -24.06
CA ALA A 134 -11.02 -14.37 -24.72
C ALA A 134 -10.37 -14.09 -26.10
N GLY A 135 -10.38 -12.84 -26.57
CA GLY A 135 -10.06 -12.52 -27.96
C GLY A 135 -8.59 -12.24 -28.27
N THR A 136 -8.39 -11.54 -29.40
CA THR A 136 -7.11 -11.38 -30.11
C THR A 136 -6.02 -10.80 -29.22
N ILE A 137 -4.96 -11.58 -29.01
CA ILE A 137 -3.75 -11.14 -28.31
C ILE A 137 -2.96 -10.22 -29.23
N ILE A 138 -2.94 -8.93 -28.91
CA ILE A 138 -2.09 -7.95 -29.59
C ILE A 138 -0.79 -7.85 -28.79
N ALA A 139 0.02 -8.92 -28.71
CA ALA A 139 1.39 -8.85 -28.19
C ALA A 139 2.26 -10.13 -28.19
N PRO A 140 3.59 -9.99 -28.02
CA PRO A 140 4.49 -11.08 -27.68
C PRO A 140 4.26 -11.54 -26.23
N ARG A 141 3.87 -12.82 -26.07
CA ARG A 141 3.93 -13.53 -24.78
C ARG A 141 5.36 -13.61 -24.23
N ASP A 142 6.34 -13.49 -25.11
CA ASP A 142 7.77 -13.49 -24.84
C ASP A 142 8.44 -12.35 -25.64
N LEU A 143 8.94 -11.35 -24.93
CA LEU A 143 9.60 -10.18 -25.53
C LEU A 143 11.03 -10.50 -25.99
N ALA A 144 11.53 -11.72 -25.79
CA ALA A 144 12.84 -12.15 -26.29
C ALA A 144 12.92 -12.20 -27.84
N GLY A 145 11.78 -12.35 -28.52
CA GLY A 145 11.69 -12.35 -29.99
C GLY A 145 11.67 -10.97 -30.64
N GLY A 146 11.73 -9.89 -29.84
CA GLY A 146 11.60 -8.51 -30.31
C GLY A 146 10.19 -7.95 -30.14
N VAL A 147 10.03 -6.69 -30.55
CA VAL A 147 8.79 -5.92 -30.47
C VAL A 147 8.06 -6.06 -31.80
N GLY A 148 6.87 -6.66 -31.79
CA GLY A 148 6.05 -6.84 -33.01
C GLY A 148 5.51 -5.53 -33.59
N PRO A 149 5.05 -5.52 -34.86
CA PRO A 149 4.55 -4.32 -35.55
C PRO A 149 3.29 -3.71 -34.92
N GLU A 150 2.59 -4.46 -34.07
CA GLU A 150 1.45 -4.01 -33.30
C GLU A 150 1.81 -3.07 -32.15
N TRP A 151 3.10 -2.97 -31.84
CA TRP A 151 3.65 -2.06 -30.85
C TRP A 151 4.51 -0.99 -31.51
N ARG A 152 4.52 0.18 -30.88
CA ARG A 152 5.46 1.25 -31.18
C ARG A 152 6.22 1.64 -29.93
N THR A 153 7.46 2.05 -30.14
CA THR A 153 8.33 2.55 -29.08
C THR A 153 7.94 3.94 -28.62
N ILE A 154 8.03 4.18 -27.32
CA ILE A 154 7.93 5.50 -26.70
C ILE A 154 9.30 5.90 -26.18
N GLY A 155 9.74 7.12 -26.51
CA GLY A 155 11.06 7.60 -26.12
C GLY A 155 12.17 6.71 -26.65
N GLU A 156 13.12 6.36 -25.79
CA GLU A 156 14.19 5.42 -26.11
C GLU A 156 13.68 3.98 -26.15
N ALA A 157 14.23 3.16 -27.06
CA ALA A 157 13.81 1.77 -27.18
C ALA A 157 14.17 0.97 -25.92
N PRO A 158 13.20 0.26 -25.31
CA PRO A 158 13.51 -0.63 -24.20
C PRO A 158 14.46 -1.73 -24.66
N VAL A 159 15.36 -2.16 -23.77
CA VAL A 159 16.41 -3.13 -24.11
C VAL A 159 16.05 -4.51 -23.60
N PRO A 160 16.35 -5.60 -24.33
CA PRO A 160 16.16 -6.94 -23.81
C PRO A 160 17.05 -7.18 -22.59
N SER A 161 16.51 -7.87 -21.58
CA SER A 161 17.28 -8.33 -20.43
C SER A 161 18.33 -9.35 -20.85
N ARG A 162 19.52 -9.32 -20.23
CA ARG A 162 20.62 -10.26 -20.50
C ARG A 162 20.20 -11.72 -20.36
N ASP A 163 19.36 -12.00 -19.36
CA ASP A 163 18.87 -13.34 -19.06
C ASP A 163 17.63 -13.73 -19.91
N ARG A 164 17.27 -12.92 -20.92
CA ARG A 164 16.07 -13.07 -21.75
C ARG A 164 14.77 -13.15 -20.94
N ARG A 165 14.74 -12.55 -19.75
CA ARG A 165 13.56 -12.55 -18.87
C ARG A 165 12.48 -11.54 -19.27
N GLY A 166 12.75 -10.69 -20.26
CA GLY A 166 11.84 -9.62 -20.69
C GLY A 166 12.57 -8.36 -21.15
N LEU A 167 11.87 -7.23 -21.10
CA LEU A 167 12.40 -5.90 -21.42
C LEU A 167 12.80 -5.12 -20.16
N LEU A 168 13.86 -4.35 -20.28
CA LEU A 168 14.36 -3.38 -19.30
C LEU A 168 14.17 -1.97 -19.84
N ALA A 169 14.17 -0.99 -18.93
CA ALA A 169 14.29 0.41 -19.30
C ALA A 169 15.58 0.66 -20.09
N ALA A 170 15.51 1.54 -21.09
CA ALA A 170 16.68 1.96 -21.84
C ALA A 170 17.73 2.60 -20.91
N ARG A 171 19.02 2.34 -21.15
CA ARG A 171 20.09 3.05 -20.43
C ARG A 171 20.25 4.44 -21.04
N VAL A 172 19.81 5.45 -20.30
CA VAL A 172 19.96 6.85 -20.67
C VAL A 172 21.10 7.49 -19.86
N PRO A 173 21.84 8.46 -20.43
CA PRO A 173 22.76 9.29 -19.67
C PRO A 173 22.04 9.95 -18.48
N ARG A 174 22.79 10.24 -17.41
CA ARG A 174 22.25 10.94 -16.23
C ARG A 174 21.61 12.26 -16.65
N THR A 175 20.38 12.50 -16.20
CA THR A 175 19.64 13.74 -16.44
C THR A 175 18.88 14.17 -15.20
N ASP A 176 18.66 15.48 -15.04
CA ASP A 176 17.88 16.03 -13.93
C ASP A 176 16.38 15.75 -14.05
N MET A 177 15.90 15.57 -15.29
CA MET A 177 14.53 15.17 -15.57
C MET A 177 14.43 13.66 -15.84
N PRO A 178 13.39 12.97 -15.34
CA PRO A 178 13.15 11.58 -15.69
C PRO A 178 12.96 11.47 -17.20
N ARG A 179 13.60 10.48 -17.82
CA ARG A 179 13.43 10.08 -19.22
C ARG A 179 12.64 8.79 -19.29
N GLY A 180 11.63 8.77 -20.14
CA GLY A 180 10.80 7.59 -20.34
C GLY A 180 11.22 6.78 -21.57
N SER A 181 11.14 5.46 -21.40
CA SER A 181 11.30 4.46 -22.46
C SER A 181 10.14 3.47 -22.35
N GLY A 182 9.55 3.03 -23.45
CA GLY A 182 8.37 2.17 -23.35
C GLY A 182 7.81 1.66 -24.66
N LEU A 183 6.65 1.01 -24.54
CA LEU A 183 5.86 0.49 -25.65
C LEU A 183 4.41 0.94 -25.50
N ALA A 184 3.78 1.29 -26.60
CA ALA A 184 2.33 1.45 -26.71
C ALA A 184 1.80 0.70 -27.92
N THR A 185 0.50 0.41 -27.94
CA THR A 185 -0.17 -0.05 -29.16
C THR A 185 0.11 0.92 -30.30
N ALA A 186 0.50 0.38 -31.46
CA ALA A 186 0.76 1.16 -32.66
C ALA A 186 -0.54 1.75 -33.22
N ALA A 187 -1.60 0.92 -33.24
CA ALA A 187 -2.94 1.33 -33.62
C ALA A 187 -3.78 1.75 -32.39
N GLY A 188 -4.67 2.72 -32.62
CA GLY A 188 -5.67 3.11 -31.63
C GLY A 188 -6.77 2.05 -31.47
N ILE A 189 -7.22 1.85 -30.25
CA ILE A 189 -8.38 1.04 -29.91
C ILE A 189 -9.61 1.95 -29.94
N ALA A 190 -10.71 1.52 -30.56
CA ALA A 190 -11.90 2.37 -30.67
C ALA A 190 -12.43 2.76 -29.27
N PRO A 191 -12.95 3.98 -29.07
CA PRO A 191 -13.40 4.44 -27.76
C PRO A 191 -14.50 3.60 -27.13
N SER A 192 -15.38 3.00 -27.93
CA SER A 192 -16.44 2.10 -27.44
C SER A 192 -15.97 0.67 -27.23
N GLN A 193 -14.78 0.29 -27.73
CA GLN A 193 -14.28 -1.06 -27.66
C GLN A 193 -13.71 -1.35 -26.27
N MET A 194 -14.24 -2.38 -25.63
CA MET A 194 -13.68 -2.90 -24.39
C MET A 194 -12.36 -3.61 -24.66
N PHE A 195 -11.43 -3.55 -23.71
CA PHE A 195 -10.19 -4.32 -23.77
C PHE A 195 -9.59 -4.52 -22.38
N LEU A 196 -8.64 -5.45 -22.29
CA LEU A 196 -7.84 -5.75 -21.11
C LEU A 196 -6.37 -5.55 -21.47
N LEU A 197 -5.69 -4.68 -20.74
CA LEU A 197 -4.23 -4.55 -20.74
C LEU A 197 -3.68 -5.40 -19.58
N GLU A 198 -2.82 -6.37 -19.88
CA GLU A 198 -2.12 -7.17 -18.89
C GLU A 198 -0.62 -6.94 -18.97
N ALA A 199 0.05 -6.86 -17.83
CA ALA A 199 1.50 -6.94 -17.78
C ALA A 199 1.98 -7.80 -16.61
N THR A 200 3.07 -8.50 -16.86
CA THR A 200 3.82 -9.20 -15.81
C THR A 200 5.14 -8.48 -15.61
N LEU A 201 5.34 -7.94 -14.41
CA LEU A 201 6.58 -7.30 -14.00
C LEU A 201 7.36 -8.24 -13.09
N GLY A 202 8.66 -8.39 -13.35
CA GLY A 202 9.60 -9.11 -12.50
C GLY A 202 10.57 -8.15 -11.81
N LEU A 203 10.92 -8.49 -10.58
CA LEU A 203 11.72 -7.67 -9.67
C LEU A 203 12.84 -8.50 -9.04
N THR A 204 14.06 -7.96 -9.05
CA THR A 204 15.19 -8.53 -8.30
C THR A 204 15.14 -8.06 -6.84
N ARG A 205 14.81 -6.78 -6.61
CA ARG A 205 14.70 -6.15 -5.28
C ARG A 205 13.60 -5.10 -5.27
N ALA A 206 12.85 -5.01 -4.17
CA ALA A 206 11.66 -4.15 -4.05
C ALA A 206 11.98 -2.70 -3.67
N ASP A 207 13.20 -2.41 -3.23
CA ASP A 207 13.67 -1.08 -2.80
C ASP A 207 14.36 -0.30 -3.92
N GLU A 208 14.92 -0.98 -4.93
CA GLU A 208 15.62 -0.40 -6.07
C GLU A 208 14.74 -0.34 -7.35
N VAL A 209 13.41 -0.19 -7.20
CA VAL A 209 12.48 -0.29 -8.33
C VAL A 209 12.42 1.03 -9.11
N PRO A 210 12.86 1.08 -10.38
CA PRO A 210 12.62 2.24 -11.22
C PRO A 210 11.12 2.43 -11.43
N ASP A 211 10.71 3.68 -11.62
CA ASP A 211 9.30 4.02 -11.80
C ASP A 211 8.76 3.36 -13.07
N VAL A 212 7.73 2.52 -12.94
CA VAL A 212 7.04 1.90 -14.09
C VAL A 212 5.57 2.26 -14.10
N GLN A 213 5.08 2.56 -15.29
CA GLN A 213 3.72 3.00 -15.53
C GLN A 213 3.10 2.11 -16.60
N LEU A 214 2.10 1.33 -16.22
CA LEU A 214 1.12 0.82 -17.17
C LEU A 214 0.10 1.92 -17.40
N PHE A 215 -0.24 2.23 -18.64
CA PHE A 215 -1.12 3.34 -18.93
C PHE A 215 -2.09 3.03 -20.07
N VAL A 216 -3.18 3.80 -20.06
CA VAL A 216 -4.10 3.95 -21.17
C VAL A 216 -4.28 5.44 -21.42
N ALA A 217 -3.98 5.89 -22.63
CA ALA A 217 -4.07 7.28 -23.06
C ALA A 217 -5.12 7.43 -24.17
N ASP A 218 -5.71 8.62 -24.29
CA ASP A 218 -6.61 8.99 -25.40
C ASP A 218 -5.91 9.79 -26.51
N ASP A 219 -4.60 9.94 -26.41
CA ASP A 219 -3.77 10.57 -27.42
C ASP A 219 -2.64 9.63 -27.86
N GLY A 220 -2.43 9.59 -29.17
CA GLY A 220 -1.37 8.81 -29.78
C GLY A 220 -0.07 9.60 -29.94
N ASP A 221 -0.03 10.90 -29.68
CA ASP A 221 1.19 11.70 -29.81
C ASP A 221 2.06 11.55 -28.55
N PHE A 222 2.70 10.39 -28.44
CA PHE A 222 3.66 10.13 -27.38
C PHE A 222 4.96 10.87 -27.68
N SER A 223 5.31 11.79 -26.79
CA SER A 223 6.49 12.61 -26.96
C SER A 223 7.79 11.81 -26.84
N ARG A 224 8.81 12.19 -27.62
CA ARG A 224 10.22 11.79 -27.39
C ARG A 224 10.87 12.57 -26.22
N GLN A 225 10.14 13.49 -25.59
CA GLN A 225 10.60 14.28 -24.44
C GLN A 225 10.71 13.46 -23.15
N PRO A 226 11.40 13.97 -22.12
CA PRO A 226 11.81 13.19 -20.96
C PRO A 226 10.64 12.49 -20.25
N GLN A 227 9.48 13.12 -20.13
CA GLN A 227 8.39 12.52 -19.35
C GLN A 227 7.71 11.32 -20.03
N ALA A 228 7.93 11.11 -21.35
CA ALA A 228 7.28 10.06 -22.15
C ALA A 228 5.77 9.98 -21.94
N SER A 229 5.15 11.11 -21.63
CA SER A 229 3.72 11.28 -21.48
C SER A 229 3.07 11.52 -22.83
N SER A 230 1.82 11.06 -22.99
CA SER A 230 0.96 11.63 -24.02
C SER A 230 0.60 13.06 -23.63
N GLY A 231 0.32 13.92 -24.60
CA GLY A 231 -0.23 15.26 -24.33
C GLY A 231 -1.69 15.24 -23.85
N GLY A 232 -2.33 14.07 -23.82
CA GLY A 232 -3.75 13.88 -23.53
C GLY A 232 -4.05 13.44 -22.09
N ARG A 233 -5.24 12.85 -21.92
CA ARG A 233 -5.66 12.28 -20.62
C ARG A 233 -5.18 10.85 -20.51
N GLU A 234 -4.77 10.48 -19.31
CA GLU A 234 -4.24 9.14 -19.04
C GLU A 234 -4.85 8.55 -17.76
N LEU A 235 -5.11 7.25 -17.82
CA LEU A 235 -5.25 6.39 -16.65
C LEU A 235 -3.95 5.60 -16.48
N VAL A 236 -3.30 5.73 -15.33
CA VAL A 236 -1.97 5.18 -15.10
C VAL A 236 -1.94 4.32 -13.85
N ALA A 237 -1.53 3.06 -13.98
CA ALA A 237 -1.08 2.22 -12.87
C ALA A 237 0.43 2.40 -12.69
N TRP A 238 0.81 3.16 -11.67
CA TRP A 238 2.18 3.60 -11.41
C TRP A 238 2.81 2.83 -10.23
N LEU A 239 3.81 2.02 -10.53
CA LEU A 239 4.69 1.38 -9.57
C LEU A 239 5.89 2.29 -9.28
N SER A 240 6.01 2.73 -8.03
CA SER A 240 7.13 3.56 -7.55
C SER A 240 7.52 3.15 -6.14
N ALA A 241 8.81 2.94 -5.89
CA ALA A 241 9.35 2.55 -4.58
C ALA A 241 8.61 1.34 -3.93
N GLY A 242 8.22 0.35 -4.75
CA GLY A 242 7.49 -0.84 -4.31
C GLY A 242 6.03 -0.59 -3.91
N GLN A 243 5.48 0.58 -4.22
CA GLN A 243 4.07 0.91 -4.03
C GLN A 243 3.39 1.13 -5.38
N LEU A 244 2.26 0.46 -5.59
CA LEU A 244 1.40 0.68 -6.76
C LEU A 244 0.33 1.71 -6.45
N LYS A 245 0.22 2.72 -7.30
CA LYS A 245 -0.79 3.78 -7.27
C LYS A 245 -1.55 3.78 -8.58
N VAL A 246 -2.80 4.18 -8.54
CA VAL A 246 -3.59 4.48 -9.74
C VAL A 246 -3.74 6.00 -9.82
N VAL A 247 -3.29 6.58 -10.92
CA VAL A 247 -3.30 8.01 -11.18
C VAL A 247 -4.25 8.28 -12.35
N ARG A 248 -5.11 9.27 -12.19
CA ARG A 248 -6.01 9.79 -13.21
C ARG A 248 -6.00 11.31 -13.13
N ASP A 249 -5.78 11.97 -14.26
CA ASP A 249 -5.70 13.44 -14.34
C ASP A 249 -4.71 14.04 -13.31
N GLY A 250 -3.57 13.37 -13.10
CA GLY A 250 -2.54 13.78 -12.14
C GLY A 250 -2.89 13.54 -10.67
N LYS A 251 -4.07 12.99 -10.35
CA LYS A 251 -4.51 12.69 -8.98
C LYS A 251 -4.44 11.19 -8.70
N VAL A 252 -3.97 10.83 -7.50
CA VAL A 252 -4.02 9.44 -7.02
C VAL A 252 -5.47 9.11 -6.67
N VAL A 253 -6.05 8.14 -7.37
CA VAL A 253 -7.45 7.69 -7.22
C VAL A 253 -7.55 6.27 -6.68
N GLY A 254 -6.42 5.57 -6.53
CA GLY A 254 -6.35 4.24 -5.93
C GLY A 254 -4.91 3.90 -5.53
N SER A 255 -4.74 2.96 -4.60
CA SER A 255 -3.41 2.49 -4.22
C SER A 255 -3.46 1.09 -3.62
N ALA A 256 -2.44 0.29 -3.91
CA ALA A 256 -2.19 -0.96 -3.19
C ALA A 256 -1.37 -0.68 -1.92
N PRO A 257 -1.49 -1.54 -0.89
CA PRO A 257 -0.48 -1.61 0.17
C PRO A 257 0.92 -1.80 -0.43
N LYS A 258 1.95 -1.28 0.25
CA LYS A 258 3.34 -1.56 -0.14
C LYS A 258 3.56 -3.07 -0.09
N MET A 259 3.88 -3.67 -1.23
CA MET A 259 4.06 -5.11 -1.29
C MET A 259 5.54 -5.42 -1.09
N ALA A 260 5.92 -5.61 0.17
CA ALA A 260 7.19 -6.23 0.50
C ALA A 260 7.16 -7.69 0.01
N ASP A 261 8.27 -8.19 -0.51
CA ASP A 261 8.56 -9.62 -0.73
C ASP A 261 8.09 -10.29 -2.01
N LYS A 262 7.25 -9.67 -2.86
CA LYS A 262 6.91 -10.27 -4.17
C LYS A 262 7.94 -9.93 -5.26
N ARG A 263 8.54 -10.97 -5.86
CA ARG A 263 9.45 -10.88 -7.02
C ARG A 263 8.73 -10.76 -8.36
N GLN A 264 7.43 -11.00 -8.42
CA GLN A 264 6.65 -10.94 -9.66
C GLN A 264 5.25 -10.40 -9.39
N TRP A 265 4.80 -9.52 -10.27
CA TRP A 265 3.57 -8.75 -10.14
C TRP A 265 2.78 -8.88 -11.43
N ASN A 266 1.52 -9.30 -11.33
CA ASN A 266 0.61 -9.32 -12.48
C ASN A 266 -0.34 -8.15 -12.37
N LEU A 267 -0.22 -7.20 -13.29
CA LEU A 267 -1.02 -5.99 -13.36
C LEU A 267 -2.04 -6.14 -14.48
N THR A 268 -3.29 -5.75 -14.20
CA THR A 268 -4.36 -5.74 -15.19
C THR A 268 -5.07 -4.39 -15.18
N ILE A 269 -5.39 -3.87 -16.36
CA ILE A 269 -6.27 -2.72 -16.56
C ILE A 269 -7.37 -3.15 -17.52
N ARG A 270 -8.59 -3.37 -17.02
CA ARG A 270 -9.78 -3.56 -17.85
C ARG A 270 -10.41 -2.22 -18.13
N VAL A 271 -10.75 -1.94 -19.38
CA VAL A 271 -11.30 -0.65 -19.81
C VAL A 271 -12.55 -0.89 -20.65
N SER A 272 -13.66 -0.25 -20.28
CA SER A 272 -14.90 -0.15 -21.08
C SER A 272 -15.03 1.26 -21.67
N SER A 273 -16.16 1.61 -22.28
CA SER A 273 -16.39 2.95 -22.87
C SER A 273 -16.23 4.11 -21.87
N ARG A 274 -16.48 3.87 -20.57
CA ARG A 274 -16.42 4.91 -19.51
C ARG A 274 -15.66 4.50 -18.25
N HIS A 275 -15.61 3.20 -17.95
CA HIS A 275 -15.11 2.70 -16.68
C HIS A 275 -13.82 1.90 -16.85
N ALA A 276 -13.03 1.82 -15.80
CA ALA A 276 -11.90 0.93 -15.71
C ALA A 276 -11.81 0.24 -14.36
N ILE A 277 -11.18 -0.93 -14.38
CA ILE A 277 -10.76 -1.67 -13.20
C ILE A 277 -9.25 -1.85 -13.31
N VAL A 278 -8.53 -1.48 -12.26
CA VAL A 278 -7.10 -1.79 -12.14
C VAL A 278 -6.93 -2.81 -11.04
N GLU A 279 -6.25 -3.91 -11.34
CA GLU A 279 -5.96 -4.98 -10.38
C GLU A 279 -4.46 -5.29 -10.35
N VAL A 280 -4.05 -5.81 -9.20
CA VAL A 280 -2.75 -6.43 -9.01
C VAL A 280 -2.95 -7.80 -8.38
N ASP A 281 -2.41 -8.83 -9.02
CA ASP A 281 -2.54 -10.24 -8.61
C ASP A 281 -3.99 -10.64 -8.32
N GLY A 282 -4.93 -10.19 -9.17
CA GLY A 282 -6.36 -10.45 -9.04
C GLY A 282 -7.09 -9.64 -7.97
N ARG A 283 -6.39 -8.78 -7.21
CA ARG A 283 -7.00 -7.85 -6.26
C ARG A 283 -7.18 -6.49 -6.90
N SER A 284 -8.43 -6.04 -6.97
CA SER A 284 -8.77 -4.69 -7.43
C SER A 284 -8.25 -3.61 -6.49
N ILE A 285 -7.61 -2.59 -7.05
CA ILE A 285 -7.09 -1.41 -6.34
C ILE A 285 -7.72 -0.10 -6.82
N PHE A 286 -8.45 -0.14 -7.94
CA PHE A 286 -9.27 0.96 -8.45
C PHE A 286 -10.44 0.40 -9.27
N LYS A 287 -11.63 0.99 -9.08
CA LYS A 287 -12.85 0.74 -9.84
C LYS A 287 -13.57 2.06 -10.01
N GLY A 288 -13.79 2.51 -11.24
CA GLY A 288 -14.49 3.76 -11.49
C GLY A 288 -14.26 4.31 -12.89
N GLU A 289 -14.64 5.56 -13.12
CA GLU A 289 -14.46 6.21 -14.41
C GLU A 289 -12.99 6.42 -14.76
N HIS A 290 -12.59 6.17 -16.01
CA HIS A 290 -11.18 6.32 -16.43
C HIS A 290 -10.78 7.74 -16.84
N GLY A 291 -11.74 8.66 -17.03
CA GLY A 291 -11.47 10.08 -17.37
C GLY A 291 -11.05 10.38 -18.82
N LEU A 292 -10.62 9.36 -19.58
CA LEU A 292 -10.35 9.45 -21.03
C LEU A 292 -11.54 10.01 -21.82
N ALA A 293 -11.24 10.74 -22.91
CA ALA A 293 -12.23 11.26 -23.85
C ALA A 293 -13.07 10.13 -24.50
N ALA A 294 -14.38 10.38 -24.64
CA ALA A 294 -15.34 9.37 -25.07
C ALA A 294 -15.35 9.12 -26.60
N ASP A 295 -14.74 10.01 -27.37
CA ASP A 295 -14.74 10.03 -28.84
C ASP A 295 -13.36 9.82 -29.45
N ARG A 296 -12.32 9.68 -28.61
CA ARG A 296 -10.93 9.52 -29.06
C ARG A 296 -10.48 8.06 -29.02
N PRO A 297 -9.61 7.63 -29.96
CA PRO A 297 -8.98 6.32 -29.89
C PRO A 297 -8.10 6.19 -28.65
N ARG A 298 -7.95 4.96 -28.16
CA ARG A 298 -7.21 4.64 -26.94
C ARG A 298 -5.93 3.92 -27.26
N TYR A 299 -4.86 4.27 -26.55
CA TYR A 299 -3.55 3.67 -26.70
C TYR A 299 -3.13 3.10 -25.35
N ALA A 300 -2.86 1.80 -25.32
CA ALA A 300 -2.49 1.10 -24.10
C ALA A 300 -1.00 0.74 -24.15
N GLY A 301 -0.32 0.77 -23.02
CA GLY A 301 1.11 0.54 -23.02
C GLY A 301 1.75 0.47 -21.65
N VAL A 302 3.08 0.43 -21.69
CA VAL A 302 3.94 0.47 -20.51
C VAL A 302 5.13 1.36 -20.79
N ARG A 303 5.52 2.16 -19.80
CA ARG A 303 6.74 2.97 -19.84
C ARG A 303 7.50 2.88 -18.53
N PHE A 304 8.81 2.87 -18.65
CA PHE A 304 9.78 3.00 -17.57
C PHE A 304 10.25 4.44 -17.53
N LEU A 305 10.25 5.06 -16.35
CA LEU A 305 10.79 6.39 -16.11
C LEU A 305 12.11 6.23 -15.36
N THR A 306 13.19 6.77 -15.91
CA THR A 306 14.54 6.63 -15.33
C THR A 306 15.27 7.96 -15.28
N ARG A 307 16.14 8.17 -14.29
CA ARG A 307 17.02 9.36 -14.18
C ARG A 307 18.48 9.09 -14.59
N GLY A 308 18.73 7.97 -15.26
CA GLY A 308 20.04 7.58 -15.83
C GLY A 308 21.12 7.09 -14.84
N GLN A 309 20.88 7.18 -13.52
CA GLN A 309 21.77 6.57 -12.49
C GLN A 309 21.16 5.32 -11.85
N GLU A 310 19.89 5.03 -12.16
CA GLU A 310 19.16 3.92 -11.56
C GLU A 310 19.62 2.58 -12.13
N ARG A 311 19.67 1.55 -11.28
CA ARG A 311 19.91 0.18 -11.70
C ARG A 311 18.65 -0.37 -12.36
N THR A 312 18.56 -0.20 -13.68
CA THR A 312 17.40 -0.67 -14.45
C THR A 312 17.27 -2.20 -14.48
N GLU A 313 18.31 -2.94 -14.09
CA GLU A 313 18.32 -4.41 -13.99
C GLU A 313 17.46 -4.95 -12.84
N ALA A 314 17.03 -4.09 -11.91
CA ALA A 314 16.19 -4.49 -10.78
C ALA A 314 14.73 -4.78 -11.17
N LEU A 315 14.26 -4.30 -12.32
CA LEU A 315 12.89 -4.44 -12.79
C LEU A 315 12.86 -4.74 -14.28
N TRP A 316 12.11 -5.78 -14.67
CA TRP A 316 11.87 -6.11 -16.07
C TRP A 316 10.39 -6.37 -16.36
N LEU A 317 9.97 -6.03 -17.57
CA LEU A 317 8.67 -6.38 -18.12
C LEU A 317 8.80 -7.75 -18.79
N GLN A 318 8.24 -8.78 -18.17
CA GLN A 318 8.28 -10.14 -18.70
C GLN A 318 7.26 -10.37 -19.81
N SER A 319 6.05 -9.83 -19.64
CA SER A 319 5.01 -9.88 -20.67
C SER A 319 4.15 -8.64 -20.62
N LEU A 320 3.60 -8.27 -21.78
CA LEU A 320 2.65 -7.19 -21.97
C LEU A 320 1.64 -7.69 -22.99
N ARG A 321 0.34 -7.55 -22.74
CA ARG A 321 -0.73 -8.01 -23.64
C ARG A 321 -1.88 -7.03 -23.67
N VAL A 322 -2.47 -6.86 -24.84
CA VAL A 322 -3.79 -6.24 -24.98
C VAL A 322 -4.73 -7.30 -25.55
N LEU A 323 -5.75 -7.66 -24.78
CA LEU A 323 -6.81 -8.57 -25.16
C LEU A 323 -8.08 -7.77 -25.47
N LYS A 324 -8.70 -8.05 -26.61
CA LYS A 324 -10.02 -7.53 -26.98
C LYS A 324 -11.05 -8.66 -26.84
N PRO A 325 -12.34 -8.37 -26.63
CA PRO A 325 -13.40 -9.37 -26.60
C PRO A 325 -13.41 -10.29 -27.81
#